data_AF-F2UT57-F1
#
_entry.id   AF-F2UT57-F1
#
_cell.length_a   1.000
_cell.length_b   1.000
_cell.length_c   1.000
_cell.angle_alpha   90.00
_cell.angle_beta   90.00
_cell.angle_gamma   90.00
#
_symmetry.space_group_name_H-M   'P 1'
#
loop_
_entity.id
_entity.type
_entity.pdbx_description
1 polymer ?
#
loop_
_entity_poly.entity_id
_entity_poly.type
_entity_poly.pdbx_seq_one_letter_code
_entity_poly.pdbx_strand_id
1 'polypeptide(L)'
;MGYALLYESMLNTVLVARDRFLKEDGILLPDRATIVLSAIEDESYKADKVDWWSNVYGFDMSCMKKMVIREPLVDVVDRHQTVTGTEAIFDIDVATVTEAELSYEVPFTLTCKRDDYVHALVMHFDIDFSKCHKRVWFSTGAHSYYTHWKQTVFYLQQVLAVKFEGELMQAEFTQRFLMR
;
A
#
# COMPACT_ATOMS: atom_id res chain seq x y z
N MET A 1 -9.91 -4.01 -8.94
CA MET A 1 -8.93 -3.45 -7.99
C MET A 1 -7.89 -2.71 -8.79
N GLY A 2 -7.44 -1.55 -8.33
CA GLY A 2 -6.35 -0.84 -8.98
C GLY A 2 -5.07 -0.86 -8.13
N TYR A 3 -4.07 -0.05 -8.49
CA TYR A 3 -2.85 0.08 -7.69
C TYR A 3 -3.18 0.63 -6.30
N ALA A 4 -2.40 0.26 -5.27
CA ALA A 4 -2.70 0.61 -3.88
C ALA A 4 -4.18 0.33 -3.49
N LEU A 5 -4.78 -0.71 -4.08
CA LEU A 5 -6.20 -1.09 -4.05
C LEU A 5 -7.17 -0.08 -4.70
N LEU A 6 -7.11 1.19 -4.29
CA LEU A 6 -8.11 2.22 -4.59
C LEU A 6 -7.76 3.14 -5.76
N TYR A 7 -6.49 3.25 -6.17
CA TYR A 7 -6.09 4.12 -7.29
C TYR A 7 -6.57 3.53 -8.62
N GLU A 8 -7.27 4.33 -9.43
CA GLU A 8 -7.93 3.89 -10.67
C GLU A 8 -8.86 2.67 -10.48
N SER A 9 -9.34 2.45 -9.26
CA SER A 9 -10.26 1.37 -8.98
C SER A 9 -11.67 1.70 -9.48
N MET A 10 -12.39 0.67 -9.91
CA MET A 10 -13.82 0.78 -10.23
C MET A 10 -14.71 0.52 -9.01
N LEU A 11 -14.19 0.61 -7.79
CA LEU A 11 -14.94 0.24 -6.58
C LEU A 11 -16.22 1.06 -6.45
N ASN A 12 -16.17 2.38 -6.67
CA ASN A 12 -17.37 3.24 -6.61
C ASN A 12 -18.45 2.78 -7.60
N THR A 13 -18.05 2.33 -8.80
CA THR A 13 -19.00 1.76 -9.78
C THR A 13 -19.61 0.44 -9.30
N VAL A 14 -18.81 -0.41 -8.64
CA VAL A 14 -19.30 -1.65 -8.02
C VAL A 14 -20.29 -1.34 -6.90
N LEU A 15 -20.03 -0.33 -6.06
CA LEU A 15 -20.95 0.08 -5.00
C LEU A 15 -22.29 0.58 -5.57
N VAL A 16 -22.25 1.39 -6.64
CA VAL A 16 -23.48 1.82 -7.35
C VAL A 16 -24.25 0.61 -7.92
N ALA A 17 -23.55 -0.37 -8.48
CA ALA A 17 -24.18 -1.58 -9.01
C ALA A 17 -24.78 -2.45 -7.91
N ARG A 18 -24.07 -2.60 -6.78
CA ARG A 18 -24.54 -3.29 -5.57
C ARG A 18 -25.85 -2.68 -5.09
N ASP A 19 -25.87 -1.38 -4.85
CA ASP A 19 -27.00 -0.69 -4.24
C ASP A 19 -28.25 -0.68 -5.14
N ARG A 20 -28.06 -0.76 -6.46
CA ARG A 20 -29.17 -0.72 -7.43
C ARG A 20 -29.69 -2.08 -7.86
N PHE A 21 -28.81 -3.08 -7.95
CA PHE A 21 -29.12 -4.32 -8.66
C PHE A 21 -28.91 -5.58 -7.84
N LEU A 22 -28.18 -5.50 -6.71
CA LEU A 22 -28.00 -6.66 -5.85
C LEU A 22 -29.29 -6.88 -5.05
N LYS A 23 -29.89 -8.06 -5.23
CA LYS A 23 -31.02 -8.49 -4.38
C LYS A 23 -30.57 -8.70 -2.94
N GLU A 24 -31.54 -8.76 -2.04
CA GLU A 24 -31.34 -9.29 -0.69
C GLU A 24 -30.70 -10.69 -0.77
N ASP A 25 -29.70 -10.94 0.08
CA ASP A 25 -28.83 -12.14 0.06
C ASP A 25 -28.03 -12.38 -1.23
N GLY A 26 -27.86 -11.35 -2.06
CA GLY A 26 -26.95 -11.40 -3.20
C GLY A 26 -25.48 -11.59 -2.77
N ILE A 27 -24.69 -12.20 -3.64
CA ILE A 27 -23.27 -12.48 -3.40
C ILE A 27 -22.41 -11.53 -4.24
N LEU A 28 -21.40 -10.92 -3.61
CA LEU A 28 -20.35 -10.14 -4.26
C LEU A 28 -19.07 -10.98 -4.30
N LEU A 29 -18.31 -10.91 -5.38
CA LEU A 29 -17.04 -11.64 -5.54
C LEU A 29 -16.00 -10.76 -6.24
N PRO A 30 -14.86 -10.43 -5.60
CA PRO A 30 -14.60 -10.64 -4.17
C PRO A 30 -15.52 -9.79 -3.30
N ASP A 31 -15.71 -10.20 -2.05
CA ASP A 31 -16.53 -9.49 -1.06
C ASP A 31 -15.70 -8.80 0.03
N ARG A 32 -14.40 -9.12 0.14
CA ARG A 32 -13.51 -8.48 1.11
C ARG A 32 -12.16 -8.10 0.49
N ALA A 33 -11.69 -6.91 0.83
CA ALA A 33 -10.35 -6.44 0.48
C ALA A 33 -9.70 -5.76 1.68
N THR A 34 -8.41 -6.01 1.91
CA THR A 34 -7.69 -5.45 3.06
C THR A 34 -6.42 -4.76 2.58
N ILE A 35 -6.20 -3.52 3.01
CA ILE A 35 -4.97 -2.75 2.75
C ILE A 35 -3.98 -3.03 3.88
N VAL A 36 -2.75 -3.34 3.50
CA VAL A 36 -1.69 -3.79 4.41
C VAL A 36 -0.42 -2.96 4.18
N LEU A 37 0.20 -2.52 5.27
CA LEU A 37 1.48 -1.82 5.27
C LEU A 37 2.62 -2.67 5.82
N SER A 38 3.82 -2.41 5.31
CA SER A 38 5.11 -2.80 5.89
C SER A 38 6.15 -1.72 5.60
N ALA A 39 7.36 -1.84 6.13
CA ALA A 39 8.48 -0.95 5.84
C ALA A 39 9.69 -1.71 5.28
N ILE A 40 10.46 -1.05 4.42
CA ILE A 40 11.57 -1.66 3.69
C ILE A 40 12.87 -0.87 3.78
N GLU A 41 13.97 -1.60 3.64
CA GLU A 41 15.28 -1.11 3.27
C GLU A 41 15.37 -1.02 1.73
N ASP A 42 15.78 0.13 1.19
CA ASP A 42 15.79 0.35 -0.26
C ASP A 42 16.77 1.46 -0.67
N GLU A 43 17.96 1.50 -0.05
CA GLU A 43 18.97 2.54 -0.25
C GLU A 43 19.36 2.66 -1.73
N SER A 44 19.71 1.53 -2.36
CA SER A 44 20.20 1.50 -3.75
C SER A 44 19.15 2.03 -4.73
N TYR A 45 17.90 1.61 -4.61
CA TYR A 45 16.87 2.01 -5.56
C TYR A 45 16.39 3.44 -5.29
N LYS A 46 16.36 3.88 -4.02
CA LYS A 46 16.15 5.29 -3.67
C LYS A 46 17.24 6.18 -4.27
N ALA A 47 18.49 5.72 -4.26
CA ALA A 47 19.59 6.45 -4.87
C ALA A 47 19.37 6.64 -6.39
N ASP A 48 18.95 5.58 -7.08
CA ASP A 48 18.69 5.61 -8.53
C ASP A 48 17.45 6.44 -8.91
N LYS A 49 16.40 6.44 -8.08
CA LYS A 49 15.12 7.10 -8.40
C LYS A 49 15.03 8.52 -7.86
N VAL A 50 15.60 8.78 -6.68
CA VAL A 50 15.51 10.06 -5.98
C VAL A 50 16.84 10.79 -6.03
N ASP A 51 17.94 10.17 -5.62
CA ASP A 51 19.22 10.89 -5.49
C ASP A 51 19.93 11.18 -6.81
N TRP A 52 19.62 10.42 -7.85
CA TRP A 52 20.06 10.65 -9.22
C TRP A 52 19.81 12.11 -9.69
N TRP A 53 18.70 12.71 -9.27
CA TRP A 53 18.36 14.10 -9.61
C TRP A 53 19.33 15.15 -9.04
N SER A 54 20.21 14.80 -8.10
CA SER A 54 21.23 15.74 -7.61
C SER A 54 22.28 16.08 -8.67
N ASN A 55 22.49 15.16 -9.63
CA ASN A 55 23.54 15.31 -10.62
C ASN A 55 23.17 14.54 -11.89
N VAL A 56 22.49 15.24 -12.78
CA VAL A 56 22.11 14.74 -14.10
C VAL A 56 23.18 15.21 -15.08
N TYR A 57 24.21 14.40 -15.33
CA TYR A 57 25.33 14.73 -16.24
C TYR A 57 26.08 16.04 -15.91
N GLY A 58 26.22 16.37 -14.62
CA GLY A 58 26.85 17.60 -14.13
C GLY A 58 25.87 18.72 -13.81
N PHE A 59 24.58 18.56 -14.14
CA PHE A 59 23.54 19.54 -13.83
C PHE A 59 22.84 19.20 -12.51
N ASP A 60 22.75 20.19 -11.61
CA ASP A 60 21.96 20.07 -10.38
C ASP A 60 20.47 20.22 -10.69
N MET A 61 19.73 19.10 -10.59
CA MET A 61 18.27 19.04 -10.72
C MET A 61 17.61 18.68 -9.38
N SER A 62 18.24 19.00 -8.25
CA SER A 62 17.75 18.66 -6.90
C SER A 62 16.34 19.20 -6.60
N CYS A 63 15.89 20.21 -7.34
CA CYS A 63 14.50 20.68 -7.30
C CYS A 63 13.48 19.58 -7.61
N MET A 64 13.84 18.60 -8.46
CA MET A 64 12.98 17.47 -8.84
C MET A 64 12.76 16.48 -7.69
N LYS A 65 13.73 16.33 -6.78
CA LYS A 65 13.62 15.40 -5.64
C LYS A 65 12.35 15.60 -4.82
N LYS A 66 11.96 16.87 -4.62
CA LYS A 66 10.77 17.24 -3.84
C LYS A 66 9.46 16.73 -4.46
N MET A 67 9.43 16.61 -5.79
CA MET A 67 8.28 16.09 -6.53
C MET A 67 8.31 14.56 -6.54
N VAL A 68 9.46 13.98 -6.92
CA VAL A 68 9.62 12.52 -7.07
C VAL A 68 9.36 11.78 -5.76
N ILE A 69 9.82 12.31 -4.62
CA ILE A 69 9.60 11.65 -3.32
C ILE A 69 8.13 11.65 -2.87
N ARG A 70 7.30 12.54 -3.42
CA ARG A 70 5.86 12.61 -3.12
C ARG A 70 5.03 11.69 -4.00
N GLU A 71 5.60 11.20 -5.09
CA GLU A 71 4.94 10.32 -6.04
C GLU A 71 5.23 8.86 -5.65
N PRO A 72 4.22 8.08 -5.22
CA PRO A 72 4.43 6.69 -4.89
C PRO A 72 4.82 5.87 -6.13
N LEU A 73 5.75 4.91 -5.97
CA LEU A 73 6.20 4.05 -7.06
C LEU A 73 5.45 2.73 -7.04
N VAL A 74 5.08 2.22 -8.21
CA VAL A 74 4.54 0.87 -8.36
C VAL A 74 5.64 -0.07 -8.83
N ASP A 75 6.20 -0.86 -7.92
CA ASP A 75 7.25 -1.83 -8.26
C ASP A 75 7.21 -3.12 -7.45
N VAL A 76 7.96 -4.13 -7.90
CA VAL A 76 8.12 -5.39 -7.18
C VAL A 76 9.18 -5.20 -6.11
N VAL A 77 8.79 -5.38 -4.87
CA VAL A 77 9.66 -5.33 -3.70
C VAL A 77 10.19 -6.73 -3.41
N ASP A 78 11.50 -6.87 -3.24
CA ASP A 78 12.07 -8.13 -2.81
C ASP A 78 11.71 -8.38 -1.33
N ARG A 79 11.20 -9.56 -1.02
CA ARG A 79 10.84 -9.97 0.35
C ARG A 79 11.96 -9.78 1.38
N HIS A 80 13.22 -9.80 0.95
CA HIS A 80 14.40 -9.61 1.80
C HIS A 80 14.63 -8.14 2.16
N GLN A 81 13.99 -7.20 1.46
CA GLN A 81 14.00 -5.78 1.80
C GLN A 81 13.06 -5.44 2.96
N THR A 82 12.07 -6.28 3.26
CA THR A 82 11.13 -6.04 4.36
C THR A 82 11.85 -6.04 5.72
N VAL A 83 11.77 -4.90 6.42
CA VAL A 83 12.39 -4.68 7.74
C VAL A 83 11.41 -4.94 8.89
N THR A 84 10.10 -4.75 8.65
CA THR A 84 9.07 -4.85 9.68
C THR A 84 8.15 -6.06 9.48
N GLY A 85 7.29 -6.33 10.46
CA GLY A 85 6.06 -7.09 10.21
C GLY A 85 5.10 -6.31 9.31
N THR A 86 3.99 -6.95 8.95
CA THR A 86 2.90 -6.32 8.21
C THR A 86 1.77 -5.94 9.16
N GLU A 87 1.00 -4.91 8.80
CA GLU A 87 -0.20 -4.50 9.52
C GLU A 87 -1.33 -4.18 8.56
N ALA A 88 -2.50 -4.77 8.82
CA ALA A 88 -3.72 -4.43 8.10
C ALA A 88 -4.26 -3.11 8.65
N ILE A 89 -4.31 -2.09 7.80
CA ILE A 89 -4.69 -0.73 8.21
C ILE A 89 -6.12 -0.38 7.81
N PHE A 90 -6.69 -1.03 6.81
CA PHE A 90 -8.04 -0.76 6.34
C PHE A 90 -8.68 -2.01 5.75
N ASP A 91 -9.85 -2.37 6.27
CA ASP A 91 -10.61 -3.54 5.83
C ASP A 91 -11.91 -3.08 5.15
N ILE A 92 -12.14 -3.60 3.95
CA ILE A 92 -13.26 -3.23 3.10
C ILE A 92 -14.18 -4.45 2.98
N ASP A 93 -15.32 -4.39 3.64
CA ASP A 93 -16.46 -5.25 3.33
C ASP A 93 -17.27 -4.63 2.19
N VAL A 94 -17.16 -5.21 0.99
CA VAL A 94 -17.80 -4.68 -0.21
C VAL A 94 -19.33 -4.73 -0.10
N ALA A 95 -19.90 -5.56 0.77
CA ALA A 95 -21.34 -5.62 0.97
C ALA A 95 -21.89 -4.39 1.71
N THR A 96 -21.08 -3.75 2.56
CA THR A 96 -21.55 -2.72 3.49
C THR A 96 -20.87 -1.36 3.32
N VAL A 97 -19.63 -1.32 2.81
CA VAL A 97 -18.86 -0.08 2.68
C VAL A 97 -19.58 0.96 1.83
N THR A 98 -19.48 2.22 2.24
CA THR A 98 -19.96 3.39 1.49
C THR A 98 -18.80 4.12 0.83
N GLU A 99 -19.09 4.90 -0.22
CA GLU A 99 -18.07 5.71 -0.89
C GLU A 99 -17.39 6.71 0.06
N ALA A 100 -18.12 7.24 1.04
CA ALA A 100 -17.57 8.17 2.03
C ALA A 100 -16.53 7.50 2.94
N GLU A 101 -16.73 6.23 3.32
CA GLU A 101 -15.80 5.48 4.18
C GLU A 101 -14.48 5.14 3.49
N LEU A 102 -14.43 5.19 2.15
CA LEU A 102 -13.18 5.00 1.39
C LEU A 102 -12.21 6.18 1.54
N SER A 103 -12.64 7.28 2.18
CA SER A 103 -11.78 8.36 2.66
C SER A 103 -11.58 8.23 4.17
N TYR A 104 -10.46 7.62 4.57
CA TYR A 104 -10.23 7.19 5.95
C TYR A 104 -8.87 7.67 6.51
N GLU A 105 -8.79 7.73 7.82
CA GLU A 105 -7.61 8.09 8.59
C GLU A 105 -7.48 7.09 9.73
N VAL A 106 -6.36 6.37 9.74
CA VAL A 106 -6.16 5.22 10.61
C VAL A 106 -4.75 5.22 11.19
N PRO A 107 -4.58 5.01 12.50
CA PRO A 107 -3.26 4.79 13.07
C PRO A 107 -2.75 3.42 12.63
N PHE A 108 -1.43 3.29 12.55
CA PHE A 108 -0.75 2.02 12.31
C PHE A 108 0.51 1.92 13.19
N THR A 109 0.86 0.70 13.58
CA THR A 109 2.05 0.27 14.31
C THR A 109 2.76 -0.90 13.63
N LEU A 110 3.92 -0.64 13.00
CA LEU A 110 4.79 -1.68 12.44
C LEU A 110 5.86 -2.10 13.45
N THR A 111 5.96 -3.40 13.72
CA THR A 111 7.02 -3.97 14.57
C THR A 111 8.27 -4.26 13.76
N CYS A 112 9.42 -3.69 14.14
CA CYS A 112 10.70 -3.97 13.51
C CYS A 112 11.13 -5.43 13.72
N LYS A 113 11.69 -6.07 12.69
CA LYS A 113 12.08 -7.49 12.69
C LYS A 113 13.57 -7.73 12.60
N ARG A 114 14.36 -6.68 12.35
CA ARG A 114 15.82 -6.69 12.37
C ARG A 114 16.35 -5.26 12.53
N ASP A 115 17.63 -5.15 12.92
CA ASP A 115 18.37 -3.90 12.88
C ASP A 115 18.60 -3.51 11.41
N ASP A 116 18.13 -2.34 11.00
CA ASP A 116 18.25 -1.88 9.61
C ASP A 116 17.93 -0.38 9.44
N TYR A 117 17.98 0.08 8.19
CA TYR A 117 17.51 1.39 7.77
C TYR A 117 16.20 1.29 6.99
N VAL A 118 15.18 2.03 7.43
CA VAL A 118 13.90 2.14 6.75
C VAL A 118 13.91 3.34 5.82
N HIS A 119 13.73 3.04 4.53
CA HIS A 119 13.74 4.02 3.44
C HIS A 119 12.35 4.36 2.93
N ALA A 120 11.42 3.40 3.00
CA ALA A 120 10.07 3.53 2.49
C ALA A 120 9.05 2.70 3.27
N LEU A 121 7.79 3.11 3.20
CA LEU A 121 6.64 2.26 3.49
C LEU A 121 6.21 1.56 2.20
N VAL A 122 5.72 0.34 2.33
CA VAL A 122 5.17 -0.45 1.22
C VAL A 122 3.73 -0.79 1.54
N MET A 123 2.84 -0.44 0.62
CA MET A 123 1.45 -0.84 0.64
C MET A 123 1.22 -1.97 -0.34
N HIS A 124 0.47 -2.96 0.12
CA HIS A 124 -0.14 -3.98 -0.70
C HIS A 124 -1.57 -4.21 -0.23
N PHE A 125 -2.27 -5.11 -0.89
CA PHE A 125 -3.60 -5.52 -0.49
C PHE A 125 -3.83 -7.02 -0.67
N ASP A 126 -4.73 -7.51 0.17
CA ASP A 126 -5.21 -8.88 0.17
C ASP A 126 -6.68 -8.90 -0.25
N ILE A 127 -7.07 -9.95 -0.98
CA ILE A 127 -8.43 -10.14 -1.50
C ILE A 127 -8.94 -11.50 -1.05
N ASP A 128 -10.13 -11.53 -0.47
CA ASP A 128 -10.80 -12.75 -0.02
C ASP A 128 -12.18 -12.90 -0.69
N PHE A 129 -12.52 -14.15 -1.01
CA PHE A 129 -13.82 -14.56 -1.54
C PHE A 129 -14.51 -15.39 -0.46
N SER A 130 -15.02 -14.71 0.57
CA SER A 130 -15.44 -15.34 1.83
C SER A 130 -16.70 -16.21 1.66
N LYS A 131 -17.46 -16.00 0.58
CA LYS A 131 -18.66 -16.76 0.24
C LYS A 131 -18.40 -18.08 -0.50
N CYS A 132 -17.15 -18.40 -0.82
CA CYS A 132 -16.79 -19.68 -1.44
C CYS A 132 -16.77 -20.83 -0.42
N HIS A 133 -17.16 -22.04 -0.84
CA HIS A 133 -17.15 -23.23 0.04
C HIS A 133 -15.75 -23.59 0.56
N LYS A 134 -14.71 -23.32 -0.24
CA LYS A 134 -13.30 -23.39 0.16
C LYS A 134 -12.74 -21.98 0.15
N ARG A 135 -11.80 -21.70 1.05
CA ARG A 135 -11.13 -20.40 1.10
C ARG A 135 -10.43 -20.14 -0.24
N VAL A 136 -10.85 -19.09 -0.92
CA VAL A 136 -10.20 -18.56 -2.13
C VAL A 136 -9.77 -17.14 -1.80
N TRP A 137 -8.48 -16.86 -1.90
CA TRP A 137 -7.91 -15.57 -1.57
C TRP A 137 -6.56 -15.41 -2.28
N PHE A 138 -6.10 -14.18 -2.41
CA PHE A 138 -4.72 -13.89 -2.82
C PHE A 138 -4.21 -12.62 -2.16
N SER A 139 -2.89 -12.49 -2.14
CA SER A 139 -2.19 -11.32 -1.61
C SER A 139 -1.28 -10.74 -2.69
N THR A 140 -1.17 -9.42 -2.71
CA THR A 140 -0.23 -8.70 -3.56
C THR A 140 1.06 -8.32 -2.81
N GLY A 141 1.27 -8.80 -1.58
CA GLY A 141 2.45 -8.49 -0.77
C GLY A 141 3.76 -9.06 -1.30
N ALA A 142 4.89 -8.52 -0.85
CA ALA A 142 6.23 -8.93 -1.27
C ALA A 142 6.56 -10.41 -0.95
N HIS A 143 5.89 -10.99 0.05
CA HIS A 143 6.05 -12.40 0.42
C HIS A 143 5.15 -13.35 -0.40
N SER A 144 4.34 -12.82 -1.31
CA SER A 144 3.38 -13.56 -2.14
C SER A 144 3.91 -13.73 -3.57
N TYR A 145 3.22 -14.55 -4.36
CA TYR A 145 3.52 -14.68 -5.78
C TYR A 145 3.29 -13.36 -6.52
N TYR A 146 4.04 -13.15 -7.59
CA TYR A 146 3.93 -11.97 -8.43
C TYR A 146 2.49 -11.73 -8.92
N THR A 147 2.07 -10.47 -8.89
CA THR A 147 0.85 -9.98 -9.53
C THR A 147 1.17 -8.70 -10.30
N HIS A 148 0.33 -8.36 -11.29
CA HIS A 148 0.53 -7.14 -12.09
C HIS A 148 0.38 -5.84 -11.30
N TRP A 149 -0.29 -5.88 -10.13
CA TRP A 149 -0.41 -4.73 -9.23
C TRP A 149 0.91 -4.41 -8.52
N LYS A 150 1.83 -5.39 -8.44
CA LYS A 150 3.08 -5.30 -7.67
C LYS A 150 2.79 -4.77 -6.25
N GLN A 151 3.63 -3.88 -5.72
CA GLN A 151 3.40 -3.14 -4.49
C GLN A 151 3.53 -1.63 -4.75
N THR A 152 2.99 -0.81 -3.84
CA THR A 152 3.12 0.65 -3.90
C THR A 152 4.09 1.13 -2.82
N VAL A 153 5.17 1.79 -3.23
CA VAL A 153 6.29 2.23 -2.39
C VAL A 153 6.18 3.73 -2.12
N PHE A 154 6.20 4.11 -0.85
CA PHE A 154 6.15 5.48 -0.36
C PHE A 154 7.48 5.82 0.32
N TYR A 155 8.37 6.52 -0.39
CA TYR A 155 9.67 6.90 0.18
C TYR A 155 9.52 7.92 1.32
N LEU A 156 10.28 7.70 2.39
CA LEU A 156 10.40 8.62 3.50
C LEU A 156 11.40 9.73 3.15
N GLN A 157 11.08 10.97 3.56
CA GLN A 157 12.01 12.10 3.45
C GLN A 157 13.28 11.87 4.26
N GLN A 158 13.14 11.33 5.46
CA GLN A 158 14.24 10.96 6.34
C GLN A 158 14.31 9.44 6.46
N VAL A 159 15.52 8.89 6.33
CA VAL A 159 15.79 7.48 6.58
C VAL A 159 15.75 7.26 8.09
N LEU A 160 15.07 6.20 8.52
CA LEU A 160 14.96 5.87 9.94
C LEU A 160 15.89 4.69 10.23
N ALA A 161 16.80 4.85 11.19
CA ALA A 161 17.58 3.72 11.71
C ALA A 161 16.75 3.04 12.80
N VAL A 162 16.48 1.74 12.65
CA VAL A 162 15.64 0.98 13.57
C VAL A 162 16.39 -0.22 14.14
N LYS A 163 16.00 -0.64 15.35
CA LYS A 163 16.51 -1.83 16.03
C LYS A 163 15.43 -2.87 16.23
N PHE A 164 15.85 -4.13 16.28
CA PHE A 164 14.97 -5.27 16.53
C PHE A 164 14.41 -5.32 17.96
N GLU A 165 15.01 -4.61 18.91
CA GLU A 165 14.73 -4.70 20.36
C GLU A 165 13.36 -4.15 20.79
N GLY A 166 12.28 -4.53 20.10
CA GLY A 166 10.91 -4.11 20.37
C GLY A 166 10.57 -2.73 19.82
N GLU A 167 11.40 -2.16 18.93
CA GLU A 167 11.12 -0.86 18.34
C GLU A 167 9.89 -0.92 17.42
N LEU A 168 9.00 0.05 17.62
CA LEU A 168 7.73 0.18 16.92
C LEU A 168 7.75 1.46 16.08
N MET A 169 7.39 1.34 14.82
CA MET A 169 7.10 2.49 13.98
C MET A 169 5.61 2.78 14.05
N GLN A 170 5.27 3.93 14.63
CA GLN A 170 3.88 4.35 14.80
C GLN A 170 3.62 5.64 14.05
N ALA A 171 2.56 5.67 13.26
CA ALA A 171 2.11 6.85 12.55
C ALA A 171 0.63 6.72 12.20
N GLU A 172 0.12 7.68 11.45
CA GLU A 172 -1.23 7.70 10.94
C GLU A 172 -1.18 7.70 9.41
N PHE A 173 -2.05 6.91 8.79
CA PHE A 173 -2.22 6.86 7.35
C PHE A 173 -3.54 7.50 6.96
N THR A 174 -3.48 8.51 6.11
CA THR A 174 -4.64 9.26 5.61
C THR A 174 -4.81 9.03 4.11
N GLN A 175 -5.96 8.49 3.71
CA GLN A 175 -6.38 8.40 2.31
C GLN A 175 -7.58 9.32 2.06
N ARG A 176 -7.53 10.10 0.99
CA ARG A 176 -8.64 10.97 0.55
C ARG A 176 -8.71 10.98 -0.97
N PHE A 177 -9.92 10.98 -1.51
CA PHE A 177 -10.11 11.32 -2.92
C PHE A 177 -10.04 12.84 -3.08
N LEU A 178 -9.17 13.31 -3.98
CA LEU A 178 -9.17 14.71 -4.36
C LEU A 178 -10.46 14.99 -5.17
N MET A 179 -11.25 15.95 -4.72
CA MET A 179 -12.36 16.45 -5.55
C MET A 179 -11.76 17.02 -6.84
N ARG A 180 -12.24 16.52 -7.99
CA ARG A 180 -11.93 17.11 -9.30
C ARG A 180 -12.75 18.38 -9.51
#